data_AF-A0A519HAB1-F1
#
_entry.id   AF-A0A519HAB1-F1
#
_cell.length_a   1.000
_cell.length_b   1.000
_cell.length_c   1.000
_cell.angle_alpha   90.00
_cell.angle_beta   90.00
_cell.angle_gamma   90.00
#
_symmetry.space_group_name_H-M   'P 1'
#
loop_
_entity.id
_entity.type
_entity.pdbx_description
1 polymer ?
#
loop_
_entity_poly.entity_id
_entity_poly.type
_entity_poly.pdbx_seq_one_letter_code
_entity_poly.pdbx_strand_id
1 'polypeptide(L)'
;DTPGFIVNHAGRGFGTEALRVVGEGVADFATVDRILKDQVGFKLGPFELMDLTALDVSHPVMESIYRQYYDEPRFRPSVITAQRLAGGMVGRKSGEGFYRYVDGDAQWPDEPAVPTVAEMPPVWVSPRAARRAELLQLLKTLGAQIETGSSPSPQALTLVAPLGFDVTTVAVVERLDPARTVGIDMLIDDAQTRRRVLATNPATRVDMRDAAHALFARDGKAVSVIRDSGGFVTQRVVATIINIAADICQQRICSPADLETAVTLGLGYPLGPLAMGDRYGPTNVLEVLFNLQTVYGDPRYRPSPWLRRRGAIGLSLSHEEP
;
A
#
# COMPACT_ATOMS: atom_id res chain seq x y z
N ASP A 1 -10.41 26.98 12.94
CA ASP A 1 -9.98 25.75 13.64
C ASP A 1 -10.68 24.57 12.98
N THR A 2 -9.93 23.56 12.52
CA THR A 2 -10.47 22.37 11.84
C THR A 2 -10.18 21.12 12.68
N PRO A 3 -11.10 20.13 12.72
CA PRO A 3 -10.89 18.95 13.54
C PRO A 3 -9.56 18.24 13.22
N GLY A 4 -8.70 18.08 14.22
CA GLY A 4 -7.39 17.45 14.08
C GLY A 4 -6.26 18.33 13.52
N PHE A 5 -6.50 19.61 13.24
CA PHE A 5 -5.51 20.50 12.62
C PHE A 5 -4.88 19.86 11.36
N ILE A 6 -3.61 20.11 11.06
CA ILE A 6 -2.93 19.57 9.87
C ILE A 6 -2.39 18.15 10.14
N VAL A 7 -1.62 17.98 11.22
CA VAL A 7 -0.86 16.74 11.50
C VAL A 7 -1.76 15.55 11.81
N ASN A 8 -2.72 15.69 12.73
CA ASN A 8 -3.60 14.56 13.08
C ASN A 8 -4.56 14.21 11.95
N HIS A 9 -4.93 15.17 11.10
CA HIS A 9 -5.78 14.95 9.94
C HIS A 9 -5.00 14.20 8.84
N ALA A 10 -3.84 14.72 8.42
CA ALA A 10 -3.00 14.10 7.39
C ALA A 10 -2.51 12.68 7.78
N GLY A 11 -2.33 12.41 9.07
CA GLY A 11 -1.89 11.11 9.57
C GLY A 11 -2.93 9.99 9.49
N ARG A 12 -4.21 10.29 9.20
CA ARG A 12 -5.26 9.26 9.23
C ARG A 12 -5.11 8.21 8.14
N GLY A 13 -4.64 8.60 6.95
CA GLY A 13 -4.47 7.68 5.84
C GLY A 13 -3.50 6.53 6.11
N PHE A 14 -2.54 6.70 7.03
CA PHE A 14 -1.56 5.68 7.34
C PHE A 14 -2.15 4.52 8.15
N GLY A 15 -2.67 4.81 9.35
CA GLY A 15 -3.18 3.79 10.25
C GLY A 15 -4.52 3.20 9.81
N THR A 16 -5.48 4.02 9.37
CA THR A 16 -6.84 3.53 9.04
C THR A 16 -6.87 2.67 7.79
N GLU A 17 -6.01 2.96 6.80
CA GLU A 17 -5.90 2.13 5.60
C GLU A 17 -5.14 0.83 5.88
N ALA A 18 -4.07 0.86 6.67
CA ALA A 18 -3.39 -0.37 7.11
C ALA A 18 -4.32 -1.31 7.89
N LEU A 19 -5.14 -0.76 8.79
CA LEU A 19 -6.16 -1.52 9.51
C LEU A 19 -7.23 -2.11 8.58
N ARG A 20 -7.57 -1.40 7.49
CA ARG A 20 -8.52 -1.88 6.48
C ARG A 20 -7.93 -3.05 5.69
N VAL A 21 -6.67 -2.93 5.26
CA VAL A 21 -5.90 -3.99 4.59
C VAL A 21 -5.89 -5.27 5.43
N VAL A 22 -5.57 -5.17 6.73
CA VAL A 22 -5.57 -6.34 7.62
C VAL A 22 -6.98 -6.86 7.88
N GLY A 23 -7.98 -5.97 8.03
CA GLY A 23 -9.37 -6.37 8.26
C GLY A 23 -10.02 -7.10 7.09
N GLU A 24 -9.55 -6.85 5.86
CA GLU A 24 -9.91 -7.62 4.66
C GLU A 24 -9.09 -8.92 4.53
N GLY A 25 -8.16 -9.16 5.45
CA GLY A 25 -7.26 -10.29 5.42
C GLY A 25 -6.24 -10.20 4.29
N VAL A 26 -5.84 -9.03 3.79
CA VAL A 26 -4.85 -8.98 2.70
C VAL A 26 -3.47 -9.50 3.17
N ALA A 27 -3.07 -9.13 4.38
CA ALA A 27 -1.82 -9.52 5.02
C ALA A 27 -1.95 -9.42 6.55
N ASP A 28 -0.97 -9.95 7.29
CA ASP A 28 -0.89 -9.77 8.75
C ASP A 28 -0.22 -8.44 9.13
N PHE A 29 -0.23 -8.10 10.42
CA PHE A 29 0.32 -6.85 10.95
C PHE A 29 1.81 -6.68 10.60
N ALA A 30 2.62 -7.71 10.83
CA ALA A 30 4.06 -7.68 10.60
C ALA A 30 4.40 -7.49 9.11
N THR A 31 3.67 -8.14 8.22
CA THR A 31 3.85 -8.04 6.78
C THR A 31 3.50 -6.64 6.28
N VAL A 32 2.39 -6.05 6.75
CA VAL A 32 2.03 -4.67 6.39
C VAL A 32 3.07 -3.68 6.88
N ASP A 33 3.55 -3.82 8.13
CA ASP A 33 4.60 -2.94 8.66
C ASP A 33 5.90 -3.08 7.85
N ARG A 34 6.35 -4.31 7.55
CA ARG A 34 7.50 -4.59 6.69
C ARG A 34 7.36 -3.94 5.32
N ILE A 35 6.20 -4.07 4.67
CA ILE A 35 5.94 -3.47 3.36
C ILE A 35 6.07 -1.95 3.42
N LEU A 36 5.41 -1.29 4.38
CA LEU A 36 5.41 0.17 4.44
C LEU A 36 6.79 0.72 4.87
N LYS A 37 7.55 -0.02 5.68
CA LYS A 37 8.93 0.36 6.03
C LYS A 37 9.89 0.16 4.85
N ASP A 38 9.86 -1.00 4.20
CA ASP A 38 10.90 -1.41 3.26
C ASP A 38 10.60 -1.02 1.80
N GLN A 39 9.32 -0.96 1.41
CA GLN A 39 8.94 -0.57 0.06
C GLN A 39 8.72 0.94 -0.06
N VAL A 40 8.14 1.58 0.96
CA VAL A 40 7.85 3.03 0.92
C VAL A 40 8.93 3.85 1.63
N GLY A 41 9.52 3.33 2.71
CA GLY A 41 10.56 4.02 3.48
C GLY A 41 10.08 4.66 4.77
N PHE A 42 8.87 4.33 5.28
CA PHE A 42 8.45 4.81 6.60
C PHE A 42 9.40 4.27 7.70
N LYS A 43 9.68 5.09 8.72
CA LYS A 43 10.58 4.68 9.82
C LYS A 43 9.97 3.58 10.70
N LEU A 44 8.68 3.71 10.99
CA LEU A 44 7.89 2.77 11.78
C LEU A 44 6.72 2.30 10.93
N GLY A 45 6.34 1.03 11.10
CA GLY A 45 5.11 0.52 10.52
C GLY A 45 3.88 1.08 11.25
N PRO A 46 2.69 1.07 10.64
CA PRO A 46 1.46 1.55 11.27
C PRO A 46 1.12 0.83 12.58
N PHE A 47 1.36 -0.47 12.69
CA PHE A 47 1.03 -1.24 13.89
C PHE A 47 2.07 -1.03 14.98
N GLU A 48 3.35 -1.01 14.62
CA GLU A 48 4.44 -0.59 15.51
C GLU A 48 4.19 0.82 16.07
N LEU A 49 3.79 1.76 15.22
CA LEU A 49 3.46 3.13 15.64
C LEU A 49 2.28 3.17 16.60
N MET A 50 1.19 2.44 16.32
CA MET A 50 0.02 2.42 17.20
C MET A 50 0.31 1.78 18.56
N ASP A 51 1.20 0.79 18.63
CA ASP A 51 1.63 0.22 19.91
C ASP A 51 2.52 1.17 20.71
N LEU A 52 3.29 2.02 20.04
CA LEU A 52 4.11 3.06 20.69
C LEU A 52 3.26 4.24 21.18
N THR A 53 2.29 4.70 20.40
CA THR A 53 1.38 5.79 20.78
C THR A 53 0.29 5.34 21.76
N ALA A 54 0.07 4.03 21.84
CA ALA A 54 -0.95 3.33 22.59
C ALA A 54 -2.38 3.50 22.06
N LEU A 55 -3.15 2.40 22.07
CA LEU A 55 -4.50 2.37 21.50
C LEU A 55 -5.55 3.08 22.35
N ASP A 56 -5.34 3.20 23.67
CA ASP A 56 -6.22 3.96 24.56
C ASP A 56 -6.15 5.47 24.32
N VAL A 57 -5.10 5.94 23.64
CA VAL A 57 -5.04 7.31 23.09
C VAL A 57 -5.49 7.32 21.63
N SER A 58 -4.95 6.40 20.82
CA SER A 58 -5.09 6.47 19.37
C SER A 58 -6.51 6.17 18.89
N HIS A 59 -7.20 5.18 19.49
CA HIS A 59 -8.54 4.80 19.04
C HIS A 59 -9.61 5.86 19.36
N PRO A 60 -9.70 6.43 20.59
CA PRO A 60 -10.63 7.53 20.85
C PRO A 60 -10.41 8.74 19.93
N VAL A 61 -9.16 9.05 19.57
CA VAL A 61 -8.86 10.13 18.61
C VAL A 61 -9.36 9.80 17.20
N MET A 62 -9.27 8.54 16.76
CA MET A 62 -9.86 8.09 15.50
C MET A 62 -11.38 8.29 15.49
N GLU A 63 -12.07 7.87 16.56
CA GLU A 63 -13.53 8.06 16.67
C GLU A 63 -13.92 9.54 16.73
N SER A 64 -13.16 10.36 17.47
CA SER A 64 -13.41 11.79 17.58
C SER A 64 -13.33 12.48 16.22
N ILE A 65 -12.25 12.26 15.46
CA ILE A 65 -12.08 12.87 14.14
C ILE A 65 -13.17 12.40 13.18
N TYR A 66 -13.52 11.11 13.20
CA TYR A 66 -14.59 10.57 12.37
C TYR A 66 -15.93 11.27 12.63
N ARG A 67 -16.34 11.38 13.89
CA ARG A 67 -17.60 12.05 14.28
C ARG A 67 -17.56 13.56 14.00
N GLN A 68 -16.41 14.21 14.21
CA GLN A 68 -16.23 15.64 13.94
C GLN A 68 -16.31 15.99 12.44
N TYR A 69 -16.00 15.03 11.57
CA TYR A 69 -16.19 15.13 10.13
C TYR A 69 -17.51 14.50 9.64
N TYR A 70 -18.52 14.42 10.53
CA TYR A 70 -19.85 13.91 10.19
C TYR A 70 -19.82 12.54 9.53
N ASP A 71 -19.04 11.63 10.12
CA ASP A 71 -18.94 10.24 9.71
C ASP A 71 -18.37 10.05 8.28
N GLU A 72 -17.51 10.98 7.86
CA GLU A 72 -16.77 10.93 6.60
C GLU A 72 -16.08 9.56 6.39
N PRO A 73 -16.46 8.79 5.34
CA PRO A 73 -15.94 7.44 5.09
C PRO A 73 -14.42 7.31 5.07
N ARG A 74 -13.67 8.34 4.67
CA ARG A 74 -12.20 8.35 4.69
C ARG A 74 -11.60 8.19 6.08
N PHE A 75 -12.31 8.59 7.13
CA PHE A 75 -11.81 8.56 8.51
C PHE A 75 -12.42 7.44 9.35
N ARG A 76 -13.19 6.54 8.73
CA ARG A 76 -13.88 5.44 9.42
C ARG A 76 -12.90 4.63 10.31
N PRO A 77 -13.13 4.55 11.62
CA PRO A 77 -12.33 3.74 12.54
C PRO A 77 -12.41 2.24 12.23
N SER A 78 -11.52 1.46 12.84
CA SER A 78 -11.49 0.00 12.68
C SER A 78 -12.03 -0.71 13.91
N VAL A 79 -12.82 -1.76 13.67
CA VAL A 79 -13.25 -2.70 14.72
C VAL A 79 -12.07 -3.41 15.38
N ILE A 80 -10.95 -3.59 14.67
CA ILE A 80 -9.74 -4.23 15.19
C ILE A 80 -9.19 -3.43 16.38
N THR A 81 -9.10 -2.10 16.26
CA THR A 81 -8.59 -1.26 17.35
C THR A 81 -9.58 -1.16 18.50
N ALA A 82 -10.89 -1.15 18.22
CA ALA A 82 -11.92 -1.19 19.25
C ALA A 82 -11.84 -2.48 20.09
N GLN A 83 -11.75 -3.63 19.44
CA GLN A 83 -11.63 -4.94 20.11
C GLN A 83 -10.35 -5.05 20.92
N ARG A 84 -9.22 -4.58 20.37
CA ARG A 84 -7.94 -4.59 21.09
C ARG A 84 -7.95 -3.68 22.31
N LEU A 85 -8.52 -2.47 22.18
CA LEU A 85 -8.70 -1.56 23.31
C LEU A 85 -9.57 -2.19 24.40
N ALA A 86 -10.72 -2.77 24.03
CA ALA A 86 -11.61 -3.44 24.98
C ALA A 86 -10.93 -4.63 25.70
N GLY A 87 -10.01 -5.32 25.02
CA GLY A 87 -9.20 -6.38 25.59
C GLY A 87 -7.97 -5.93 26.39
N GLY A 88 -7.75 -4.63 26.58
CA GLY A 88 -6.58 -4.11 27.30
C GLY A 88 -5.25 -4.26 26.55
N MET A 89 -5.29 -4.67 25.28
CA MET A 89 -4.12 -4.79 24.39
C MET A 89 -3.77 -3.41 23.82
N VAL A 90 -3.25 -2.52 24.67
CA VAL A 90 -3.09 -1.11 24.34
C VAL A 90 -1.70 -0.74 23.82
N GLY A 91 -0.77 -1.68 23.69
CA GLY A 91 0.54 -1.44 23.09
C GLY A 91 1.71 -1.72 24.03
N ARG A 92 2.85 -1.07 23.76
CA ARG A 92 4.11 -1.30 24.46
C ARG A 92 4.00 -1.08 25.97
N LYS A 93 3.24 -0.08 26.40
CA LYS A 93 3.12 0.29 27.82
C LYS A 93 2.39 -0.76 28.67
N SER A 94 1.58 -1.62 28.05
CA SER A 94 0.89 -2.74 28.71
C SER A 94 1.57 -4.09 28.48
N GLY A 95 2.71 -4.12 27.76
CA GLY A 95 3.38 -5.36 27.37
C GLY A 95 2.73 -6.08 26.18
N GLU A 96 1.57 -5.63 25.70
CA GLU A 96 0.83 -6.26 24.62
C GLU A 96 -0.06 -5.27 23.87
N GLY A 97 0.03 -5.29 22.55
CA GLY A 97 -0.80 -4.56 21.60
C GLY A 97 -0.94 -5.36 20.31
N PHE A 98 -0.62 -4.78 19.16
CA PHE A 98 -0.46 -5.54 17.91
C PHE A 98 0.66 -6.56 18.00
N TYR A 99 1.72 -6.23 18.74
CA TYR A 99 2.82 -7.12 19.09
C TYR A 99 2.84 -7.40 20.60
N ARG A 100 3.44 -8.54 20.96
CA ARG A 100 3.85 -8.81 22.33
C ARG A 100 5.18 -8.11 22.59
N TYR A 101 5.36 -7.57 23.79
CA TYR A 101 6.60 -6.93 24.22
C TYR A 101 7.23 -7.71 25.38
N VAL A 102 8.48 -8.13 25.22
CA VAL A 102 9.30 -8.79 26.26
C VAL A 102 10.49 -7.90 26.54
N ASP A 103 10.71 -7.54 27.81
CA ASP A 103 11.74 -6.58 28.23
C ASP A 103 11.70 -5.23 27.47
N GLY A 104 10.52 -4.86 26.99
CA GLY A 104 10.29 -3.63 26.23
C GLY A 104 10.53 -3.74 24.72
N ASP A 105 10.92 -4.92 24.22
CA ASP A 105 11.18 -5.19 22.80
C ASP A 105 10.02 -5.93 22.15
N ALA A 106 9.59 -5.44 20.98
CA ALA A 106 8.53 -6.04 20.19
C ALA A 106 8.96 -7.41 19.66
N GLN A 107 8.11 -8.42 19.86
CA GLN A 107 8.31 -9.76 19.34
C GLN A 107 7.70 -9.86 17.95
N TRP A 108 8.56 -9.81 16.93
CA TRP A 108 8.17 -9.95 15.53
C TRP A 108 8.13 -11.43 15.14
N PRO A 109 7.18 -11.86 14.29
CA PRO A 109 7.28 -13.17 13.65
C PRO A 109 8.49 -13.19 12.71
N ASP A 110 9.09 -14.35 12.48
CA ASP A 110 10.20 -14.49 11.53
C ASP A 110 9.80 -14.09 10.10
N GLU A 111 10.79 -13.72 9.29
CA GLU A 111 10.57 -13.50 7.86
C GLU A 111 10.28 -14.84 7.17
N PRO A 112 9.24 -14.93 6.31
CA PRO A 112 8.99 -16.14 5.54
C PRO A 112 10.21 -16.54 4.70
N ALA A 113 10.59 -17.81 4.74
CA ALA A 113 11.69 -18.31 3.93
C ALA A 113 11.36 -18.23 2.43
N VAL A 114 12.38 -17.97 1.61
CA VAL A 114 12.27 -18.01 0.16
C VAL A 114 12.01 -19.46 -0.29
N PRO A 115 10.95 -19.75 -1.07
CA PRO A 115 10.66 -21.09 -1.54
C PRO A 115 11.79 -21.65 -2.41
N THR A 116 12.08 -22.95 -2.27
CA THR A 116 12.98 -23.66 -3.19
C THR A 116 12.20 -24.18 -4.38
N VAL A 117 12.58 -23.76 -5.58
CA VAL A 117 11.88 -24.11 -6.83
C VAL A 117 12.85 -24.87 -7.73
N ALA A 118 12.51 -26.11 -8.07
CA ALA A 118 13.38 -27.00 -8.84
C ALA A 118 13.53 -26.56 -10.30
N GLU A 119 12.43 -26.18 -10.94
CA GLU A 119 12.39 -25.71 -12.33
C GLU A 119 11.61 -24.40 -12.38
N MET A 120 12.27 -23.34 -12.84
CA MET A 120 11.65 -22.02 -12.94
C MET A 120 10.83 -21.95 -14.24
N PRO A 121 9.51 -21.70 -14.20
CA PRO A 121 8.74 -21.52 -15.43
C PRO A 121 9.22 -20.29 -16.19
N PRO A 122 9.01 -20.24 -17.53
CA PRO A 122 9.21 -19.02 -18.27
C PRO A 122 8.23 -17.94 -17.78
N VAL A 123 8.56 -16.68 -17.98
CA VAL A 123 7.80 -15.54 -17.45
C VAL A 123 7.25 -14.73 -18.61
N TRP A 124 5.95 -14.48 -18.59
CA TRP A 124 5.31 -13.57 -19.52
C TRP A 124 4.79 -12.35 -18.75
N VAL A 125 5.00 -11.15 -19.30
CA VAL A 125 4.59 -9.89 -18.67
C VAL A 125 3.49 -9.23 -19.49
N SER A 126 2.38 -8.95 -18.82
CA SER A 126 1.25 -8.23 -19.42
C SER A 126 1.71 -6.96 -20.15
N PRO A 127 1.19 -6.67 -21.36
CA PRO A 127 1.48 -5.42 -22.06
C PRO A 127 0.94 -4.19 -21.30
N ARG A 128 0.02 -4.36 -20.36
CA ARG A 128 -0.57 -3.29 -19.54
C ARG A 128 0.07 -3.14 -18.16
N ALA A 129 1.13 -3.88 -17.87
CA ALA A 129 1.86 -3.75 -16.61
C ALA A 129 2.40 -2.31 -16.42
N ALA A 130 2.13 -1.71 -15.26
CA ALA A 130 2.78 -0.46 -14.87
C ALA A 130 4.29 -0.64 -14.83
N ARG A 131 5.04 0.36 -15.31
CA ARG A 131 6.51 0.31 -15.43
C ARG A 131 7.01 -0.97 -16.11
N ARG A 132 6.33 -1.38 -17.21
CA ARG A 132 6.64 -2.64 -17.91
C ARG A 132 8.09 -2.73 -18.36
N ALA A 133 8.67 -1.63 -18.83
CA ALA A 133 10.06 -1.62 -19.30
C ALA A 133 11.03 -1.92 -18.15
N GLU A 134 10.80 -1.29 -17.00
CA GLU A 134 11.57 -1.52 -15.77
C GLU A 134 11.36 -2.95 -15.24
N LEU A 135 10.13 -3.46 -15.27
CA LEU A 135 9.83 -4.84 -14.87
C LEU A 135 10.54 -5.87 -15.76
N LEU A 136 10.57 -5.67 -17.08
CA LEU A 136 11.32 -6.54 -17.99
C LEU A 136 12.82 -6.47 -17.74
N GLN A 137 13.35 -5.27 -17.47
CA GLN A 137 14.76 -5.10 -17.13
C GLN A 137 15.11 -5.77 -15.80
N LEU A 138 14.22 -5.68 -14.80
CA LEU A 138 14.35 -6.40 -13.53
C LEU A 138 14.36 -7.92 -13.76
N LEU A 139 13.40 -8.46 -14.51
CA LEU A 139 13.34 -9.89 -14.83
C LEU A 139 14.60 -10.39 -15.53
N LYS A 140 15.13 -9.59 -16.47
CA LYS A 140 16.41 -9.89 -17.14
C LYS A 140 17.56 -9.94 -16.14
N THR A 141 17.61 -8.98 -15.21
CA THR A 141 18.64 -8.91 -14.16
C THR A 141 18.56 -10.11 -13.21
N LEU A 142 17.34 -10.56 -12.89
CA LEU A 142 17.07 -11.75 -12.07
C LEU A 142 17.27 -13.07 -12.84
N GLY A 143 17.66 -13.04 -14.11
CA GLY A 143 17.88 -14.24 -14.92
C GLY A 143 16.60 -15.01 -15.23
N ALA A 144 15.46 -14.33 -15.39
CA ALA A 144 14.22 -14.95 -15.86
C ALA A 144 14.30 -15.31 -17.35
N GLN A 145 13.70 -16.44 -17.74
CA GLN A 145 13.42 -16.73 -19.15
C GLN A 145 12.15 -15.98 -19.56
N ILE A 146 12.29 -14.85 -20.23
CA ILE A 146 11.16 -13.99 -20.59
C ILE A 146 10.56 -14.44 -21.93
N GLU A 147 9.26 -14.68 -21.96
CA GLU A 147 8.50 -14.91 -23.19
C GLU A 147 8.16 -13.60 -23.90
N THR A 148 8.25 -13.61 -25.23
CA THR A 148 7.95 -12.45 -26.09
C THR A 148 6.68 -12.63 -26.92
N GLY A 149 5.96 -13.75 -26.74
CA GLY A 149 4.69 -14.01 -27.41
C GLY A 149 3.61 -12.99 -27.04
N SER A 150 2.60 -12.85 -27.89
CA SER A 150 1.45 -11.98 -27.64
C SER A 150 0.55 -12.46 -26.49
N SER A 151 0.66 -13.72 -26.10
CA SER A 151 0.00 -14.35 -24.96
C SER A 151 0.97 -15.30 -24.24
N PRO A 152 0.76 -15.58 -22.94
CA PRO A 152 1.59 -16.54 -22.21
C PRO A 152 1.42 -17.96 -22.76
N SER A 153 2.51 -18.74 -22.79
CA SER A 153 2.42 -20.20 -22.99
C SER A 153 1.63 -20.88 -21.86
N PRO A 154 1.18 -22.14 -21.99
CA PRO A 154 0.49 -22.87 -20.91
C PRO A 154 1.33 -23.09 -19.63
N GLN A 155 2.66 -22.98 -19.73
CA GLN A 155 3.59 -23.20 -18.60
C GLN A 155 4.02 -21.89 -17.94
N ALA A 156 3.87 -20.75 -18.62
CA ALA A 156 4.41 -19.48 -18.13
C ALA A 156 3.83 -19.01 -16.79
N LEU A 157 4.68 -18.47 -15.93
CA LEU A 157 4.24 -17.55 -14.87
C LEU A 157 3.81 -16.24 -15.54
N THR A 158 2.55 -15.87 -15.35
CA THR A 158 1.99 -14.64 -15.90
C THR A 158 2.11 -13.52 -14.86
N LEU A 159 2.83 -12.46 -15.20
CA LEU A 159 3.00 -11.30 -14.34
C LEU A 159 2.15 -10.12 -14.82
N VAL A 160 1.41 -9.54 -13.88
CA VAL A 160 0.67 -8.30 -14.05
C VAL A 160 1.16 -7.27 -13.02
N ALA A 161 1.11 -5.98 -13.34
CA ALA A 161 1.47 -4.92 -12.41
C ALA A 161 0.39 -3.81 -12.44
N PRO A 162 -0.79 -4.07 -11.86
CA PRO A 162 -1.88 -3.10 -11.90
C PRO A 162 -1.64 -1.90 -10.99
N LEU A 163 -2.25 -0.78 -11.37
CA LEU A 163 -2.48 0.36 -10.49
C LEU A 163 -3.92 0.31 -9.99
N GLY A 164 -4.10 0.12 -8.68
CA GLY A 164 -5.40 0.14 -7.98
C GLY A 164 -6.32 -1.08 -8.19
N PHE A 165 -6.19 -1.82 -9.29
CA PHE A 165 -6.91 -3.09 -9.47
C PHE A 165 -6.28 -4.24 -8.70
N ASP A 166 -7.11 -5.22 -8.32
CA ASP A 166 -6.68 -6.53 -7.84
C ASP A 166 -6.28 -7.46 -9.01
N VAL A 167 -5.58 -8.54 -8.70
CA VAL A 167 -5.05 -9.49 -9.69
C VAL A 167 -6.18 -10.25 -10.37
N THR A 168 -7.23 -10.61 -9.63
CA THR A 168 -8.43 -11.25 -10.21
C THR A 168 -9.05 -10.42 -11.33
N THR A 169 -9.29 -9.14 -11.08
CA THR A 169 -9.88 -8.19 -12.03
C THR A 169 -9.04 -8.11 -13.29
N VAL A 170 -7.72 -7.99 -13.15
CA VAL A 170 -6.81 -7.94 -14.29
C VAL A 170 -6.83 -9.24 -15.08
N ALA A 171 -6.78 -10.40 -14.40
CA ALA A 171 -6.82 -11.70 -15.05
C ALA A 171 -8.10 -11.89 -15.88
N VAL A 172 -9.25 -11.47 -15.36
CA VAL A 172 -10.53 -11.52 -16.08
C VAL A 172 -10.54 -10.58 -17.29
N VAL A 173 -10.14 -9.32 -17.12
CA VAL A 173 -10.17 -8.31 -18.20
C VAL A 173 -9.19 -8.66 -19.32
N GLU A 174 -8.02 -9.20 -19.00
CA GLU A 174 -7.01 -9.62 -19.99
C GLU A 174 -7.20 -11.04 -20.50
N ARG A 175 -8.20 -11.78 -19.98
CA ARG A 175 -8.46 -13.18 -20.31
C ARG A 175 -7.23 -14.08 -20.07
N LEU A 176 -6.54 -13.83 -18.96
CA LEU A 176 -5.40 -14.62 -18.49
C LEU A 176 -5.89 -15.82 -17.67
N ASP A 177 -5.06 -16.85 -17.58
CA ASP A 177 -5.29 -17.96 -16.67
C ASP A 177 -5.01 -17.52 -15.22
N PRO A 178 -6.03 -17.38 -14.35
CA PRO A 178 -5.82 -16.89 -12.99
C PRO A 178 -4.96 -17.86 -12.17
N ALA A 179 -4.94 -19.15 -12.51
CA ALA A 179 -4.15 -20.15 -11.80
C ALA A 179 -2.63 -19.91 -11.90
N ARG A 180 -2.18 -19.16 -12.93
CA ARG A 180 -0.77 -18.83 -13.18
C ARG A 180 -0.48 -17.34 -13.16
N THR A 181 -1.44 -16.53 -12.75
CA THR A 181 -1.31 -15.06 -12.73
C THR A 181 -0.93 -14.58 -11.32
N VAL A 182 0.14 -13.79 -11.24
CA VAL A 182 0.64 -13.14 -10.01
C VAL A 182 0.82 -11.65 -10.27
N GLY A 183 0.39 -10.83 -9.33
CA GLY A 183 0.60 -9.39 -9.35
C GLY A 183 1.94 -9.00 -8.74
N ILE A 184 2.58 -7.96 -9.25
CA ILE A 184 3.72 -7.27 -8.61
C ILE A 184 3.42 -5.76 -8.49
N ASP A 185 3.67 -5.20 -7.31
CA ASP A 185 3.50 -3.76 -7.10
C ASP A 185 4.69 -2.98 -7.65
N MET A 186 4.42 -2.16 -8.68
CA MET A 186 5.40 -1.32 -9.39
C MET A 186 5.09 0.18 -9.26
N LEU A 187 4.30 0.61 -8.27
CA LEU A 187 4.05 2.05 -8.04
C LEU A 187 5.37 2.80 -7.80
N ILE A 188 6.21 2.23 -6.94
CA ILE A 188 7.55 2.74 -6.60
C ILE A 188 8.58 1.98 -7.45
N ASP A 189 9.59 2.71 -7.93
CA ASP A 189 10.72 2.11 -8.64
C ASP A 189 11.41 1.05 -7.78
N ASP A 190 11.63 -0.15 -8.32
CA ASP A 190 12.31 -1.24 -7.61
C ASP A 190 13.69 -0.81 -7.09
N ALA A 191 14.40 0.05 -7.82
CA ALA A 191 15.72 0.55 -7.38
C ALA A 191 15.65 1.38 -6.08
N GLN A 192 14.47 1.91 -5.73
CA GLN A 192 14.24 2.73 -4.54
C GLN A 192 13.66 1.93 -3.37
N THR A 193 13.35 0.64 -3.56
CA THR A 193 12.75 -0.22 -2.54
C THR A 193 13.74 -1.25 -2.00
N ARG A 194 13.54 -1.63 -0.73
CA ARG A 194 14.25 -2.75 -0.08
C ARG A 194 13.41 -4.03 -0.04
N ARG A 195 12.15 -3.95 -0.48
CA ARG A 195 11.19 -5.06 -0.51
C ARG A 195 10.30 -4.99 -1.76
N ARG A 196 10.05 -6.15 -2.35
CA ARG A 196 9.07 -6.34 -3.43
C ARG A 196 7.78 -6.92 -2.85
N VAL A 197 6.64 -6.54 -3.44
CA VAL A 197 5.33 -7.04 -3.00
C VAL A 197 4.67 -7.75 -4.16
N LEU A 198 4.34 -9.02 -3.94
CA LEU A 198 3.61 -9.87 -4.86
C LEU A 198 2.20 -10.10 -4.31
N ALA A 199 1.21 -10.20 -5.19
CA ALA A 199 -0.16 -10.55 -4.83
C ALA A 199 -0.62 -11.78 -5.60
N THR A 200 -1.27 -12.71 -4.89
CA THR A 200 -2.00 -13.83 -5.50
C THR A 200 -3.44 -13.43 -5.81
N ASN A 201 -4.14 -14.27 -6.56
CA ASN A 201 -5.60 -14.28 -6.65
C ASN A 201 -6.16 -15.59 -6.05
N PRO A 202 -7.49 -15.74 -5.87
CA PRO A 202 -8.08 -16.93 -5.27
C PRO A 202 -7.76 -18.26 -5.96
N ALA A 203 -7.38 -18.23 -7.24
CA ALA A 203 -7.03 -19.41 -8.02
C ALA A 203 -5.51 -19.63 -8.18
N THR A 204 -4.66 -18.66 -7.81
CA THR A 204 -3.20 -18.78 -8.01
C THR A 204 -2.68 -20.05 -7.36
N ARG A 205 -2.06 -20.92 -8.16
CA ARG A 205 -1.46 -22.15 -7.66
C ARG A 205 -0.23 -21.86 -6.82
N VAL A 206 0.03 -22.76 -5.87
CA VAL A 206 1.18 -22.67 -4.96
C VAL A 206 2.52 -22.69 -5.71
N ASP A 207 2.67 -23.53 -6.73
CA ASP A 207 3.89 -23.61 -7.53
C ASP A 207 4.21 -22.29 -8.25
N MET A 208 3.18 -21.60 -8.77
CA MET A 208 3.33 -20.31 -9.47
C MET A 208 3.62 -19.16 -8.50
N ARG A 209 2.95 -19.16 -7.33
CA ARG A 209 3.26 -18.24 -6.23
C ARG A 209 4.71 -18.40 -5.78
N ASP A 210 5.15 -19.64 -5.57
CA ASP A 210 6.48 -19.97 -5.07
C ASP A 210 7.56 -19.66 -6.11
N ALA A 211 7.30 -19.94 -7.40
CA ALA A 211 8.14 -19.52 -8.51
C ALA A 211 8.31 -17.99 -8.56
N ALA A 212 7.21 -17.23 -8.42
CA ALA A 212 7.28 -15.77 -8.40
C ALA A 212 8.09 -15.26 -7.20
N HIS A 213 7.84 -15.77 -5.99
CA HIS A 213 8.59 -15.39 -4.80
C HIS A 213 10.08 -15.72 -4.98
N ALA A 214 10.42 -16.96 -5.33
CA ALA A 214 11.81 -17.39 -5.52
C ALA A 214 12.52 -16.55 -6.58
N LEU A 215 11.87 -16.25 -7.72
CA LEU A 215 12.42 -15.41 -8.78
C LEU A 215 12.74 -14.00 -8.28
N PHE A 216 11.78 -13.34 -7.63
CA PHE A 216 11.92 -11.97 -7.14
C PHE A 216 12.78 -11.84 -5.88
N ALA A 217 13.25 -12.95 -5.31
CA ALA A 217 14.20 -12.96 -4.19
C ALA A 217 15.63 -13.32 -4.61
N ARG A 218 15.92 -13.59 -5.90
CA ARG A 218 17.23 -14.08 -6.37
C ARG A 218 18.41 -13.15 -6.09
N ASP A 219 18.17 -11.85 -6.01
CA ASP A 219 19.18 -10.84 -5.69
C ASP A 219 19.26 -10.54 -4.18
N GLY A 220 18.58 -11.34 -3.34
CA GLY A 220 18.54 -11.17 -1.89
C GLY A 220 17.59 -10.07 -1.41
N LYS A 221 16.86 -9.38 -2.30
CA LYS A 221 15.83 -8.41 -1.87
C LYS A 221 14.66 -9.14 -1.23
N ALA A 222 14.16 -8.63 -0.11
CA ALA A 222 13.03 -9.22 0.59
C ALA A 222 11.75 -9.20 -0.28
N VAL A 223 10.90 -10.22 -0.13
CA VAL A 223 9.65 -10.32 -0.87
C VAL A 223 8.51 -10.62 0.10
N SER A 224 7.44 -9.84 0.02
CA SER A 224 6.18 -10.14 0.69
C SER A 224 5.17 -10.65 -0.32
N VAL A 225 4.57 -11.79 -0.04
CA VAL A 225 3.44 -12.32 -0.81
C VAL A 225 2.16 -12.07 -0.02
N ILE A 226 1.26 -11.28 -0.58
CA ILE A 226 -0.03 -10.93 0.01
C ILE A 226 -1.19 -11.64 -0.72
N ARG A 227 -2.34 -11.71 -0.07
CA ARG A 227 -3.59 -12.12 -0.75
C ARG A 227 -4.06 -11.04 -1.71
N ASP A 228 -5.03 -11.40 -2.54
CA ASP A 228 -5.55 -10.48 -3.55
C ASP A 228 -6.10 -9.19 -2.94
N SER A 229 -5.74 -8.05 -3.51
CA SER A 229 -6.12 -6.73 -3.02
C SER A 229 -6.06 -5.72 -4.13
N GLY A 230 -7.09 -4.88 -4.24
CA GLY A 230 -7.01 -3.67 -5.05
C GLY A 230 -5.89 -2.80 -4.51
N GLY A 231 -4.94 -2.41 -5.35
CA GLY A 231 -3.86 -1.50 -4.98
C GLY A 231 -2.86 -2.02 -3.93
N PHE A 232 -2.74 -3.34 -3.76
CA PHE A 232 -1.79 -3.96 -2.82
C PHE A 232 -1.88 -3.34 -1.42
N VAL A 233 -0.78 -3.30 -0.65
CA VAL A 233 -0.70 -2.55 0.61
C VAL A 233 -0.22 -1.12 0.35
N THR A 234 0.87 -0.99 -0.41
CA THR A 234 1.56 0.28 -0.64
C THR A 234 0.69 1.28 -1.38
N GLN A 235 0.07 0.90 -2.50
CA GLN A 235 -0.71 1.86 -3.29
C GLN A 235 -1.93 2.35 -2.50
N ARG A 236 -2.64 1.46 -1.79
CA ARG A 236 -3.77 1.85 -0.91
C ARG A 236 -3.36 2.91 0.10
N VAL A 237 -2.32 2.64 0.89
CA VAL A 237 -1.89 3.52 1.99
C VAL A 237 -1.35 4.84 1.44
N VAL A 238 -0.44 4.78 0.47
CA VAL A 238 0.19 5.96 -0.11
C VAL A 238 -0.84 6.84 -0.82
N ALA A 239 -1.71 6.26 -1.64
CA ALA A 239 -2.73 7.03 -2.34
C ALA A 239 -3.75 7.66 -1.37
N THR A 240 -4.10 6.97 -0.28
CA THR A 240 -5.00 7.53 0.76
C THR A 240 -4.35 8.71 1.48
N ILE A 241 -3.06 8.60 1.85
CA ILE A 241 -2.30 9.71 2.45
C ILE A 241 -2.29 10.93 1.51
N ILE A 242 -1.92 10.71 0.24
CA ILE A 242 -1.86 11.79 -0.76
C ILE A 242 -3.24 12.43 -0.95
N ASN A 243 -4.30 11.61 -1.02
CA ASN A 243 -5.64 12.09 -1.28
C ASN A 243 -6.19 12.94 -0.13
N ILE A 244 -5.94 12.54 1.12
CA ILE A 244 -6.30 13.33 2.32
C ILE A 244 -5.54 14.66 2.30
N ALA A 245 -4.24 14.62 2.02
CA ALA A 245 -3.41 15.81 1.94
C ALA A 245 -3.88 16.80 0.86
N ALA A 246 -4.23 16.28 -0.33
CA ALA A 246 -4.85 17.06 -1.40
C ALA A 246 -6.20 17.65 -0.99
N ASP A 247 -7.00 16.95 -0.18
CA ASP A 247 -8.27 17.45 0.33
C ASP A 247 -8.08 18.58 1.36
N ILE A 248 -7.05 18.49 2.22
CA ILE A 248 -6.66 19.55 3.16
C ILE A 248 -6.33 20.85 2.38
N CYS A 249 -5.56 20.77 1.30
CA CYS A 249 -5.27 21.91 0.43
C CYS A 249 -6.52 22.40 -0.31
N GLN A 250 -7.36 21.50 -0.83
CA GLN A 250 -8.62 21.84 -1.49
C GLN A 250 -9.56 22.67 -0.60
N GLN A 251 -9.62 22.32 0.68
CA GLN A 251 -10.43 23.00 1.69
C GLN A 251 -9.76 24.27 2.24
N ARG A 252 -8.54 24.59 1.76
CA ARG A 252 -7.73 25.74 2.21
C ARG A 252 -7.49 25.73 3.72
N ILE A 253 -7.34 24.54 4.31
CA ILE A 253 -6.94 24.40 5.71
C ILE A 253 -5.52 24.94 5.91
N CYS A 254 -4.63 24.69 4.94
CA CYS A 254 -3.29 25.26 4.85
C CYS A 254 -2.82 25.30 3.39
N SER A 255 -1.74 26.03 3.13
CA SER A 255 -1.07 26.01 1.82
C SER A 255 -0.37 24.65 1.59
N PRO A 256 -0.05 24.29 0.33
CA PRO A 256 0.80 23.13 0.04
C PRO A 256 2.15 23.18 0.78
N ALA A 257 2.80 24.35 0.85
CA ALA A 257 4.09 24.50 1.52
C ALA A 257 4.01 24.25 3.04
N ASP A 258 2.96 24.77 3.69
CA ASP A 258 2.74 24.56 5.12
C ASP A 258 2.38 23.11 5.43
N LEU A 259 1.58 22.47 4.57
CA LEU A 259 1.22 21.06 4.68
C LEU A 259 2.48 20.18 4.68
N GLU A 260 3.37 20.39 3.71
CA GLU A 260 4.59 19.59 3.59
C GLU A 260 5.50 19.73 4.82
N THR A 261 5.65 20.97 5.29
CA THR A 261 6.44 21.28 6.49
C THR A 261 5.84 20.62 7.73
N ALA A 262 4.54 20.79 7.95
CA ALA A 262 3.84 20.27 9.13
C ALA A 262 3.85 18.73 9.16
N VAL A 263 3.59 18.07 8.03
CA VAL A 263 3.50 16.61 7.96
C VAL A 263 4.89 15.97 8.07
N THR A 264 5.90 16.52 7.40
CA THR A 264 7.26 15.96 7.46
C THR A 264 7.83 16.04 8.87
N LEU A 265 7.66 17.17 9.55
CA LEU A 265 8.14 17.35 10.92
C LEU A 265 7.28 16.61 11.95
N GLY A 266 5.96 16.62 11.78
CA GLY A 266 5.02 16.09 12.77
C GLY A 266 4.81 14.57 12.71
N LEU A 267 4.85 13.97 11.52
CA LEU A 267 4.59 12.54 11.32
C LEU A 267 5.84 11.73 10.93
N GLY A 268 6.96 12.39 10.62
CA GLY A 268 8.20 11.72 10.27
C GLY A 268 8.12 10.91 8.97
N TYR A 269 7.25 11.30 8.04
CA TYR A 269 7.14 10.67 6.72
C TYR A 269 8.47 10.81 5.94
N PRO A 270 8.84 9.81 5.12
CA PRO A 270 10.10 9.85 4.36
C PRO A 270 10.11 10.98 3.32
N LEU A 271 8.93 11.36 2.84
CA LEU A 271 8.69 12.47 1.97
C LEU A 271 7.31 13.04 2.30
N GLY A 272 7.17 14.35 2.19
CA GLY A 272 5.89 15.00 2.37
C GLY A 272 4.83 14.50 1.37
N PRO A 273 3.53 14.51 1.74
CA PRO A 273 2.49 13.81 0.99
C PRO A 273 2.26 14.31 -0.44
N LEU A 274 2.31 15.62 -0.73
CA LEU A 274 2.11 16.08 -2.11
C LEU A 274 3.32 15.74 -2.98
N ALA A 275 4.52 15.87 -2.41
CA ALA A 275 5.78 15.47 -3.02
C ALA A 275 5.85 13.95 -3.26
N MET A 276 5.26 13.11 -2.41
CA MET A 276 5.05 11.69 -2.71
C MET A 276 4.18 11.51 -3.95
N GLY A 277 3.07 12.24 -4.05
CA GLY A 277 2.20 12.17 -5.23
C GLY A 277 2.89 12.63 -6.51
N ASP A 278 3.70 13.69 -6.44
CA ASP A 278 4.51 14.16 -7.56
C ASP A 278 5.58 13.13 -7.95
N ARG A 279 6.26 12.53 -6.98
CA ARG A 279 7.29 11.50 -7.21
C ARG A 279 6.72 10.23 -7.85
N TYR A 280 5.56 9.78 -7.39
CA TYR A 280 4.95 8.54 -7.87
C TYR A 280 4.06 8.75 -9.10
N GLY A 281 3.89 10.00 -9.52
CA GLY A 281 3.09 10.40 -10.67
C GLY A 281 1.65 10.74 -10.24
N PRO A 282 1.23 12.02 -10.31
CA PRO A 282 -0.13 12.42 -9.95
C PRO A 282 -1.22 11.66 -10.72
N THR A 283 -0.95 11.34 -11.99
CA THR A 283 -1.83 10.52 -12.84
C THR A 283 -1.93 9.07 -12.34
N ASN A 284 -0.81 8.46 -11.93
CA ASN A 284 -0.81 7.11 -11.38
C ASN A 284 -1.58 7.04 -10.06
N VAL A 285 -1.41 8.03 -9.18
CA VAL A 285 -2.15 8.08 -7.89
C VAL A 285 -3.64 8.27 -8.13
N LEU A 286 -4.01 9.12 -9.10
CA LEU A 286 -5.40 9.27 -9.53
C LEU A 286 -5.98 7.96 -10.07
N GLU A 287 -5.23 7.24 -10.93
CA GLU A 287 -5.61 5.94 -11.46
C GLU A 287 -5.80 4.90 -10.34
N VAL A 288 -4.87 4.82 -9.39
CA VAL A 288 -4.97 3.94 -8.22
C VAL A 288 -6.29 4.17 -7.49
N LEU A 289 -6.62 5.42 -7.13
CA LEU A 289 -7.85 5.72 -6.39
C LEU A 289 -9.11 5.46 -7.21
N PHE A 290 -9.10 5.76 -8.51
CA PHE A 290 -10.23 5.49 -9.38
C PHE A 290 -10.51 3.98 -9.49
N ASN A 291 -9.45 3.18 -9.65
CA ASN A 291 -9.56 1.74 -9.75
C ASN A 291 -9.92 1.11 -8.40
N LEU A 292 -9.38 1.61 -7.27
CA LEU A 292 -9.82 1.23 -5.93
C LEU A 292 -11.31 1.52 -5.71
N GLN A 293 -11.79 2.70 -6.11
CA GLN A 293 -13.20 3.04 -6.01
C GLN A 293 -14.06 2.11 -6.88
N THR A 294 -13.57 1.70 -8.05
CA THR A 294 -14.25 0.75 -8.94
C THR A 294 -14.32 -0.65 -8.32
N VAL A 295 -13.22 -1.14 -7.74
CA VAL A 295 -13.13 -2.46 -7.11
C VAL A 295 -14.02 -2.55 -5.86
N TYR A 296 -13.92 -1.56 -4.98
CA TYR A 296 -14.56 -1.63 -3.66
C TYR A 296 -15.93 -0.97 -3.59
N GLY A 297 -16.25 -0.05 -4.50
CA GLY A 297 -17.45 0.79 -4.41
C GLY A 297 -17.49 1.72 -3.18
N ASP A 298 -16.45 1.73 -2.34
CA ASP A 298 -16.42 2.49 -1.09
C ASP A 298 -16.03 3.96 -1.37
N PRO A 299 -16.87 4.95 -0.98
CA PRO A 299 -16.59 6.37 -1.18
C PRO A 299 -15.33 6.87 -0.44
N ARG A 300 -14.72 6.06 0.44
CA ARG A 300 -13.41 6.37 1.03
C ARG A 300 -12.33 6.59 -0.04
N TYR A 301 -12.39 5.88 -1.15
CA TYR A 301 -11.37 5.94 -2.21
C TYR A 301 -11.64 7.02 -3.25
N ARG A 302 -12.73 7.80 -3.12
CA ARG A 302 -13.04 8.84 -4.10
C ARG A 302 -11.85 9.81 -4.23
N PRO A 303 -11.32 10.07 -5.43
CA PRO A 303 -10.29 11.09 -5.62
C PRO A 303 -10.81 12.47 -5.20
N SER A 304 -10.02 13.24 -4.46
CA SER A 304 -10.35 14.63 -4.14
C SER A 304 -10.38 15.47 -5.43
N PRO A 305 -11.17 16.56 -5.50
CA PRO A 305 -11.17 17.45 -6.66
C PRO A 305 -9.77 18.00 -6.97
N TRP A 306 -8.96 18.29 -5.95
CA TRP A 306 -7.59 18.77 -6.11
C TRP A 306 -6.71 17.77 -6.85
N LEU A 307 -6.67 16.52 -6.38
CA LEU A 307 -5.92 15.44 -7.00
C LEU A 307 -6.47 15.11 -8.39
N ARG A 308 -7.80 15.04 -8.53
CA ARG A 308 -8.43 14.73 -9.82
C ARG A 308 -8.06 15.75 -10.89
N ARG A 309 -8.13 17.04 -10.58
CA ARG A 309 -7.82 18.10 -11.56
C ARG A 309 -6.34 18.07 -11.94
N ARG A 310 -5.44 18.05 -10.96
CA ARG A 310 -3.98 18.10 -11.20
C ARG A 310 -3.47 16.81 -11.85
N GLY A 311 -3.89 15.66 -11.33
CA GLY A 311 -3.52 14.35 -11.86
C GLY A 311 -4.01 14.11 -13.29
N ALA A 312 -5.20 14.61 -13.66
CA ALA A 312 -5.75 14.43 -15.01
C ALA A 312 -5.00 15.23 -16.08
N ILE A 313 -4.35 16.33 -15.72
CA ILE A 313 -3.61 17.20 -16.65
C ILE A 313 -2.09 17.19 -16.43
N GLY A 314 -1.60 16.29 -15.56
CA GLY A 314 -0.17 16.14 -15.28
C GLY A 314 0.47 17.32 -14.54
N LEU A 315 -0.30 18.10 -13.79
CA LEU A 315 0.25 19.16 -12.93
C LEU A 315 0.75 18.58 -11.61
N SER A 316 1.75 19.27 -11.03
CA SER A 316 2.19 19.03 -9.66
C SER A 316 1.03 19.19 -8.68
N LEU A 317 0.98 18.31 -7.67
CA LEU A 317 0.05 18.40 -6.56
C LEU A 317 0.30 19.61 -5.67
N SER A 318 1.47 20.24 -5.76
CA SER A 318 1.80 21.49 -5.07
C SER A 318 1.39 22.74 -5.84
N HIS A 319 0.91 22.60 -7.08
CA HIS A 319 0.50 23.75 -7.88
C HIS A 319 -0.73 24.43 -7.26
N GLU A 320 -0.65 25.74 -6.99
CA GLU A 320 -1.75 26.55 -6.47
C GLU A 320 -2.50 27.25 -7.61
N GLU A 321 -3.82 27.36 -7.47
CA GLU A 321 -4.64 28.18 -8.37
C GLU A 321 -4.47 29.67 -7.97
N PRO A 322 -4.44 30.59 -8.94
CA PRO A 322 -4.34 32.03 -8.66
C PRO A 322 -5.57 32.58 -7.90
#